data_AF-A0A1T2L971-F1
#
_entry.id   AF-A0A1T2L971-F1
#
_cell.length_a   1.000
_cell.length_b   1.000
_cell.length_c   1.000
_cell.angle_alpha   90.00
_cell.angle_beta   90.00
_cell.angle_gamma   90.00
#
_symmetry.space_group_name_H-M   'P 1'
#
loop_
_entity.id
_entity.type
_entity.pdbx_description
1 polymer ?
#
loop_
_entity_poly.entity_id
_entity_poly.type
_entity_poly.pdbx_seq_one_letter_code
_entity_poly.pdbx_strand_id
1 'polypeptide(L)'
;MINKKTVFVSLLIASGTASAEQLKGGYPGCISEDLFDQMVSALVKKDDRAVGYLLKNGCVMAKSGLPITVLDRGWGTSKVRVYIGDQSVVLWTNSENIQ
;
A
#
# COMPACT_ATOMS: atom_id res chain seq x y z
N MET A 1 -28.18 54.16 -18.48
CA MET A 1 -28.34 52.75 -18.90
C MET A 1 -27.09 51.97 -18.51
N ILE A 2 -27.11 51.19 -17.42
CA ILE A 2 -26.02 50.26 -17.07
C ILE A 2 -26.68 48.94 -16.69
N ASN A 3 -26.55 47.94 -17.57
CA ASN A 3 -27.20 46.65 -17.43
C ASN A 3 -26.18 45.67 -16.81
N LYS A 4 -26.21 45.52 -15.47
CA LYS A 4 -25.36 44.56 -14.75
C LYS A 4 -25.91 43.15 -14.96
N LYS A 5 -25.37 42.43 -15.94
CA LYS A 5 -25.60 40.99 -16.09
C LYS A 5 -24.74 40.25 -15.05
N THR A 6 -25.36 39.88 -13.94
CA THR A 6 -24.77 38.97 -12.95
C THR A 6 -24.67 37.58 -13.57
N VAL A 7 -23.45 37.12 -13.86
CA VAL A 7 -23.19 35.77 -14.35
C VAL A 7 -23.06 34.85 -13.14
N PHE A 8 -24.02 33.94 -12.96
CA PHE A 8 -23.91 32.83 -12.01
C PHE A 8 -23.03 31.73 -12.64
N VAL A 9 -21.84 31.54 -12.09
CA VAL A 9 -20.97 30.41 -12.45
C VAL A 9 -21.38 29.20 -11.61
N SER A 10 -22.04 28.23 -12.23
CA SER A 10 -22.37 26.94 -11.60
C SER A 10 -21.11 26.08 -11.50
N LEU A 11 -20.62 25.87 -10.27
CA LEU A 11 -19.52 24.96 -9.98
C LEU A 11 -20.02 23.51 -10.03
N LEU A 12 -19.78 22.83 -11.15
CA LEU A 12 -20.01 21.39 -11.29
C LEU A 12 -18.97 20.63 -10.45
N ILE A 13 -19.38 20.18 -9.26
CA ILE A 13 -18.57 19.28 -8.43
C ILE A 13 -18.64 17.90 -9.08
N ALA A 14 -17.62 17.54 -9.86
CA ALA A 14 -17.46 16.18 -10.35
C ALA A 14 -17.04 15.29 -9.17
N SER A 15 -17.99 14.50 -8.67
CA SER A 15 -17.76 13.48 -7.64
C SER A 15 -16.89 12.36 -8.20
N GLY A 16 -15.56 12.53 -8.19
CA GLY A 16 -14.64 11.45 -8.49
C GLY A 16 -14.72 10.39 -7.39
N THR A 17 -15.03 9.15 -7.76
CA THR A 17 -14.89 8.01 -6.84
C THR A 17 -13.40 7.73 -6.66
N ALA A 18 -12.81 8.24 -5.59
CA ALA A 18 -11.48 7.81 -5.18
C ALA A 18 -11.59 6.39 -4.62
N SER A 19 -11.24 5.37 -5.41
CA SER A 19 -11.04 4.03 -4.87
C SER A 19 -9.81 4.06 -3.98
N ALA A 20 -9.99 3.80 -2.69
CA ALA A 20 -8.89 3.60 -1.77
C ALA A 20 -8.20 2.27 -2.13
N GLU A 21 -6.93 2.33 -2.52
CA GLU A 21 -6.11 1.14 -2.74
C GLU A 21 -6.01 0.33 -1.43
N GLN A 22 -5.95 -0.99 -1.56
CA GLN A 22 -5.89 -1.90 -0.43
C GLN A 22 -5.03 -3.13 -0.75
N LEU A 23 -4.63 -3.85 0.30
CA LEU A 23 -3.83 -5.08 0.12
C LEU A 23 -4.71 -6.27 -0.28
N LYS A 24 -4.21 -7.08 -1.22
CA LYS A 24 -4.79 -8.38 -1.58
C LYS A 24 -4.64 -9.40 -0.45
N GLY A 25 -3.57 -9.29 0.34
CA GLY A 25 -3.21 -10.22 1.40
C GLY A 25 -2.51 -11.48 0.87
N GLY A 26 -1.91 -12.25 1.78
CA GLY A 26 -1.18 -13.48 1.43
C GLY A 26 0.26 -13.27 0.94
N TYR A 27 0.70 -12.00 0.86
CA TYR A 27 2.08 -11.64 0.55
C TYR A 27 2.81 -11.14 1.80
N PRO A 28 4.15 -11.25 1.87
CA PRO A 28 4.92 -10.64 2.94
C PRO A 28 4.93 -9.11 2.81
N GLY A 29 4.89 -8.44 3.97
CA GLY A 29 5.20 -7.02 4.11
C GLY A 29 6.30 -6.83 5.15
N CYS A 30 7.36 -6.10 4.83
CA CYS A 30 8.49 -5.88 5.74
C CYS A 30 8.78 -4.40 5.98
N ILE A 31 9.28 -4.04 7.17
CA ILE A 31 9.54 -2.65 7.56
C ILE A 31 10.72 -2.00 6.81
N SER A 32 11.52 -2.78 6.08
CA SER A 32 12.60 -2.32 5.21
C SER A 32 12.68 -3.17 3.95
N GLU A 33 13.28 -2.59 2.89
CA GLU A 33 13.51 -3.27 1.62
C GLU A 33 14.48 -4.45 1.78
N ASP A 34 15.58 -4.26 2.52
CA ASP A 34 16.56 -5.33 2.81
C ASP A 34 15.93 -6.55 3.49
N LEU A 35 14.98 -6.34 4.42
CA LEU A 35 14.26 -7.45 5.06
C LEU A 35 13.27 -8.10 4.10
N PHE A 36 12.65 -7.32 3.22
CA PHE A 36 11.77 -7.85 2.17
C PHE A 36 12.54 -8.72 1.18
N ASP A 37 13.71 -8.28 0.72
CA ASP A 37 14.57 -9.05 -0.18
C ASP A 37 15.04 -10.36 0.44
N GLN A 38 15.41 -10.32 1.73
CA GLN A 38 15.73 -11.53 2.49
C GLN A 38 14.53 -12.48 2.58
N MET A 39 13.32 -11.94 2.82
CA MET A 39 12.09 -12.74 2.90
C MET A 39 11.77 -13.39 1.56
N VAL A 40 11.85 -12.65 0.46
CA VAL A 40 11.66 -13.19 -0.89
C VAL A 40 12.69 -14.28 -1.19
N SER A 41 13.97 -14.05 -0.88
CA SER A 41 15.03 -15.05 -1.05
C SER A 41 14.76 -16.32 -0.25
N ALA A 42 14.33 -16.17 1.01
CA ALA A 42 14.00 -17.30 1.89
C ALA A 42 12.81 -18.10 1.37
N LEU A 43 11.74 -17.43 0.93
CA LEU A 43 10.55 -18.07 0.34
C LEU A 43 10.90 -18.84 -0.94
N VAL A 44 11.67 -18.25 -1.86
CA VAL A 44 12.09 -18.90 -3.10
C VAL A 44 12.95 -20.13 -2.82
N LYS A 45 13.84 -20.05 -1.82
CA LYS A 45 14.72 -21.16 -1.42
C LYS A 45 14.05 -22.17 -0.49
N LYS A 46 12.81 -21.93 -0.07
CA LYS A 46 12.09 -22.76 0.93
C LYS A 46 12.86 -22.88 2.25
N ASP A 47 13.48 -21.79 2.69
CA ASP A 47 14.20 -21.71 3.97
C ASP A 47 13.23 -21.30 5.09
N ASP A 48 12.50 -22.27 5.63
CA ASP A 48 11.50 -22.05 6.68
C ASP A 48 12.11 -21.44 7.95
N ARG A 49 13.40 -21.70 8.23
CA ARG A 49 14.09 -21.12 9.39
C ARG A 49 14.30 -19.63 9.19
N ALA A 50 14.76 -19.21 8.02
CA ALA A 50 14.92 -17.79 7.69
C ALA A 50 13.56 -17.08 7.65
N VAL A 51 12.52 -17.68 7.07
CA VAL A 51 11.16 -17.13 7.08
C VAL A 51 10.68 -16.93 8.53
N GLY A 52 10.83 -17.95 9.38
CA GLY A 52 10.45 -17.87 10.78
C GLY A 52 11.23 -16.82 11.59
N TYR A 53 12.50 -16.59 11.26
CA TYR A 53 13.28 -15.49 11.82
C TYR A 53 12.74 -14.14 11.38
N LEU A 54 12.54 -13.92 10.08
CA LEU A 54 12.12 -12.63 9.52
C LEU A 54 10.71 -12.24 9.99
N LEU A 55 9.79 -13.20 10.11
CA LEU A 55 8.45 -12.97 10.67
C LEU A 55 8.47 -12.47 12.13
N LYS A 56 9.57 -12.70 12.85
CA LYS A 56 9.78 -12.19 14.22
C LYS A 56 10.62 -10.92 14.26
N ASN A 57 11.25 -10.54 13.15
CA ASN A 57 12.26 -9.48 13.07
C ASN A 57 11.97 -8.47 11.96
N GLY A 58 10.69 -8.07 11.81
CA GLY A 58 10.31 -6.94 10.97
C GLY A 58 9.58 -7.27 9.68
N CYS A 59 9.23 -8.54 9.45
CA CYS A 59 8.28 -8.94 8.41
C CYS A 59 6.99 -9.48 8.99
N VAL A 60 5.90 -9.35 8.24
CA VAL A 60 4.59 -9.93 8.56
C VAL A 60 3.95 -10.51 7.30
N MET A 61 3.05 -11.47 7.45
CA MET A 61 2.14 -11.85 6.35
C MET A 61 0.96 -10.88 6.33
N ALA A 62 0.83 -10.11 5.25
CA ALA A 62 -0.21 -9.10 5.12
C ALA A 62 -1.60 -9.74 5.04
N LYS A 63 -2.56 -9.16 5.77
CA LYS A 63 -3.98 -9.50 5.63
C LYS A 63 -4.59 -8.75 4.45
N SER A 64 -5.62 -9.35 3.87
CA SER A 64 -6.40 -8.74 2.80
C SER A 64 -7.25 -7.58 3.33
N GLY A 65 -7.60 -6.64 2.44
CA GLY A 65 -8.50 -5.53 2.74
C GLY A 65 -7.91 -4.44 3.63
N LEU A 66 -6.61 -4.49 3.93
CA LEU A 66 -5.95 -3.41 4.66
C LEU A 66 -5.83 -2.19 3.75
N PRO A 67 -6.39 -1.03 4.11
CA PRO A 67 -6.31 0.18 3.31
C PRO A 67 -4.87 0.70 3.29
N ILE A 68 -4.45 1.23 2.15
CA ILE A 68 -3.09 1.72 1.95
C ILE A 68 -3.02 3.09 1.26
N THR A 69 -1.83 3.68 1.34
CA THR A 69 -1.35 4.68 0.38
C THR A 69 -0.06 4.17 -0.22
N VAL A 70 0.04 4.17 -1.55
CA VAL A 70 1.29 3.80 -2.22
C VAL A 70 2.25 4.98 -2.17
N LEU A 71 3.42 4.75 -1.60
CA LEU A 71 4.47 5.75 -1.43
C LEU A 71 5.49 5.69 -2.56
N ASP A 72 5.79 4.48 -3.03
CA ASP A 72 6.64 4.22 -4.19
C ASP A 72 6.22 2.91 -4.85
N ARG A 73 6.23 2.86 -6.18
CA ARG A 73 5.77 1.72 -6.97
C ARG A 73 6.86 1.29 -7.94
N GLY A 74 7.53 0.19 -7.60
CA GLY A 74 8.45 -0.50 -8.49
C GLY A 74 7.77 -1.60 -9.30
N TRP A 75 8.52 -2.19 -10.23
CA TRP A 75 8.02 -3.23 -11.13
C TRP A 75 7.60 -4.52 -10.40
N GLY A 76 8.31 -4.90 -9.34
CA GLY A 76 7.98 -6.09 -8.52
C GLY A 76 7.82 -5.83 -7.02
N THR A 77 8.41 -4.74 -6.52
CA THR A 77 8.34 -4.33 -5.12
C THR A 77 7.73 -2.93 -5.02
N SER A 78 6.86 -2.70 -4.06
CA SER A 78 6.25 -1.42 -3.76
C SER A 78 6.41 -1.07 -2.29
N LYS A 79 6.58 0.22 -2.02
CA LYS A 79 6.56 0.80 -0.68
C LYS A 79 5.19 1.38 -0.40
N VAL A 80 4.54 0.93 0.66
CA VAL A 80 3.17 1.29 1.00
C VAL A 80 3.08 1.75 2.45
N ARG A 81 2.20 2.71 2.73
CA ARG A 81 1.72 3.00 4.09
C ARG A 81 0.42 2.23 4.29
N VAL A 82 0.39 1.32 5.24
CA VAL A 82 -0.79 0.54 5.62
C VAL A 82 -1.45 1.18 6.84
N TYR A 83 -2.77 1.27 6.85
CA TYR A 83 -3.53 1.82 7.99
C TYR A 83 -4.24 0.70 8.77
N ILE A 84 -4.11 0.73 10.10
CA ILE A 84 -4.69 -0.23 11.03
C ILE A 84 -5.28 0.55 12.20
N GLY A 85 -6.62 0.72 12.21
CA GLY A 85 -7.27 1.65 13.13
C GLY A 85 -6.74 3.07 12.93
N ASP A 86 -6.35 3.73 14.02
CA ASP A 86 -5.76 5.08 14.00
C ASP A 86 -4.23 5.08 13.78
N GLN A 87 -3.64 3.91 13.57
CA GLN A 87 -2.20 3.76 13.37
C GLN A 87 -1.86 3.51 11.90
N SER A 88 -0.62 3.81 11.54
CA SER A 88 -0.08 3.44 10.23
C SER A 88 1.34 2.92 10.33
N VAL A 89 1.70 2.06 9.37
CA VAL A 89 3.04 1.49 9.24
C VAL A 89 3.48 1.54 7.78
N VAL A 90 4.76 1.84 7.54
CA VAL A 90 5.33 1.76 6.20
C VAL A 90 5.93 0.37 6.00
N LEU A 91 5.53 -0.29 4.91
CA LEU A 91 5.97 -1.63 4.55
C LEU A 91 6.45 -1.67 3.09
N TRP A 92 7.36 -2.58 2.82
CA TRP A 92 7.75 -3.03 1.49
C TRP A 92 7.05 -4.37 1.22
N THR A 93 6.39 -4.48 0.07
CA THR A 93 5.59 -5.64 -0.34
C THR A 93 5.71 -5.86 -1.84
N ASN A 94 5.30 -7.04 -2.32
CA ASN A 94 5.08 -7.29 -3.74
C ASN A 94 4.12 -6.27 -4.35
N SER A 95 4.44 -5.73 -5.53
CA SER A 95 3.55 -4.82 -6.26
C SER A 95 2.21 -5.50 -6.62
N GLU A 96 2.23 -6.82 -6.80
CA GLU A 96 1.03 -7.64 -7.04
C GLU A 96 0.10 -7.70 -5.82
N ASN A 97 0.56 -7.35 -4.62
CA ASN A 97 -0.25 -7.33 -3.41
C ASN A 97 -1.17 -6.11 -3.33
N ILE A 98 -1.18 -5.20 -4.31
CA ILE A 98 -2.01 -4.00 -4.29
C ILE A 98 -3.21 -4.18 -5.24
N GLN A 99 -4.41 -3.75 -4.81
CA GLN A 99 -5.65 -3.74 -5.60
C GLN A 99 -6.55 -2.56 -5.29
#